data_AF-A0A699T3H0-F1
#
_entry.id   AF-A0A699T3H0-F1
#
_cell.length_a   1.000
_cell.length_b   1.000
_cell.length_c   1.000
_cell.angle_alpha   90.00
_cell.angle_beta   90.00
_cell.angle_gamma   90.00
#
_symmetry.space_group_name_H-M   'P 1'
#
loop_
_entity.id
_entity.type
_entity.pdbx_description
1 polymer ?
#
loop_
_entity_poly.entity_id
_entity_poly.type
_entity_poly.pdbx_seq_one_letter_code
_entity_poly.pdbx_strand_id
1 'polypeptide(L)'
;MQTQTSNTLHNAIMEAGGKDRPPMLAPGNYVQWRSRIKRYIDTKPNHERIHYYLKNPPYKFTWADKEVPISEGSSVTTTETYMENYKNVSQDIRDQLNAEAEAVQIILTGIDNDIYSIVDACPNACEMWKAIERLKQGESINVQDLETNLY
;
A
#
# COMPACT_ATOMS: atom_id res chain seq x y z
N MET A 1 18.03 -24.80 20.92
CA MET A 1 16.86 -25.65 20.56
C MET A 1 15.58 -24.90 20.89
N GLN A 2 15.17 -23.99 20.01
CA GLN A 2 13.89 -23.26 20.09
C GLN A 2 13.33 -23.28 18.68
N THR A 3 12.45 -24.21 18.29
CA THR A 3 11.92 -24.13 16.91
C THR A 3 10.65 -24.90 16.57
N GLN A 4 10.04 -25.71 17.45
CA GLN A 4 8.82 -26.43 17.05
C GLN A 4 7.58 -25.90 17.75
N THR A 5 7.58 -25.85 19.09
CA THR A 5 6.40 -25.43 19.86
C THR A 5 6.04 -23.95 19.66
N SER A 6 7.05 -23.07 19.53
CA SER A 6 6.82 -21.63 19.32
C SER A 6 6.21 -21.33 17.95
N ASN A 7 6.61 -22.07 16.91
CA ASN A 7 6.09 -21.90 15.56
C ASN A 7 4.66 -22.46 15.45
N THR A 8 4.39 -23.60 16.10
CA THR A 8 3.04 -24.18 16.18
C THR A 8 2.06 -23.25 16.90
N LEU A 9 2.46 -22.68 18.04
CA LEU A 9 1.61 -21.75 18.79
C LEU A 9 1.36 -20.45 18.01
N HIS A 10 2.39 -19.94 17.33
CA HIS A 10 2.28 -18.77 16.47
C HIS A 10 1.31 -18.99 15.31
N ASN A 11 1.39 -20.15 14.66
CA ASN A 11 0.49 -20.52 13.56
C ASN A 11 -0.95 -20.74 14.05
N ALA A 12 -1.16 -21.36 15.20
CA ALA A 12 -2.48 -21.56 15.78
C ALA A 12 -3.17 -20.23 16.17
N ILE A 13 -2.41 -19.26 16.66
CA ILE A 13 -2.92 -17.91 16.96
C ILE A 13 -3.25 -17.13 15.67
N MET A 14 -2.48 -17.35 14.59
CA MET A 14 -2.79 -16.82 13.26
C MET A 14 -4.07 -17.43 12.68
N GLU A 15 -4.31 -18.73 12.85
CA GLU A 15 -5.53 -19.38 12.35
C GLU A 15 -6.80 -19.00 13.13
N ALA A 16 -6.67 -18.67 14.41
CA ALA A 16 -7.79 -18.21 15.24
C ALA A 16 -8.33 -16.81 14.85
N GLY A 17 -7.55 -16.01 14.09
CA GLY A 17 -8.00 -14.76 13.45
C GLY A 17 -8.03 -14.95 11.95
N GLY A 18 -9.18 -15.37 11.41
CA GLY A 18 -9.36 -15.91 10.05
C GLY A 18 -8.44 -15.32 8.96
N LYS A 19 -7.83 -16.23 8.18
CA LYS A 19 -6.92 -15.96 7.05
C LYS A 19 -7.45 -14.93 6.03
N ASP A 20 -8.76 -14.69 6.04
CA ASP A 20 -9.45 -13.90 5.01
C ASP A 20 -9.58 -12.42 5.36
N ARG A 21 -9.48 -12.03 6.64
CA ARG A 21 -9.71 -10.63 7.05
C ARG A 21 -8.55 -10.06 7.88
N PRO A 22 -8.06 -8.86 7.56
CA PRO A 22 -7.08 -8.19 8.41
C PRO A 22 -7.62 -8.00 9.84
N PRO A 23 -6.75 -8.07 10.86
CA PRO A 23 -7.13 -7.77 12.23
C PRO A 23 -7.63 -6.32 12.33
N MET A 24 -8.76 -6.11 13.01
CA MET A 24 -9.31 -4.78 13.24
C MET A 24 -8.53 -4.00 14.32
N LEU A 25 -8.33 -2.69 14.12
CA LEU A 25 -7.61 -1.81 15.05
C LEU A 25 -8.47 -1.38 16.24
N ALA A 26 -8.54 -2.23 17.27
CA ALA A 26 -9.22 -1.88 18.51
C ALA A 26 -8.53 -0.75 19.30
N PRO A 27 -9.27 0.09 20.05
CA PRO A 27 -8.72 1.09 20.95
C PRO A 27 -7.67 0.51 21.92
N GLY A 28 -6.56 1.23 22.12
CA GLY A 28 -5.47 0.80 23.02
C GLY A 28 -4.57 -0.33 22.52
N ASN A 29 -4.89 -0.96 21.39
CA ASN A 29 -4.20 -2.17 20.91
C ASN A 29 -3.27 -1.94 19.71
N TYR A 30 -2.84 -0.71 19.45
CA TYR A 30 -2.06 -0.36 18.26
C TYR A 30 -0.79 -1.20 18.07
N VAL A 31 0.01 -1.43 19.12
CA VAL A 31 1.24 -2.23 19.02
C VAL A 31 0.95 -3.67 18.58
N GLN A 32 -0.09 -4.28 19.15
CA GLN A 32 -0.52 -5.63 18.78
C GLN A 32 -1.10 -5.66 17.37
N TRP A 33 -1.98 -4.71 17.04
CA TRP A 33 -2.57 -4.57 15.72
C TRP A 33 -1.50 -4.43 14.63
N ARG A 34 -0.53 -3.53 14.84
CA ARG A 34 0.59 -3.31 13.92
C ARG A 34 1.37 -4.59 13.67
N SER A 35 1.61 -5.39 14.72
CA SER A 35 2.27 -6.69 14.58
C SER A 35 1.41 -7.70 13.82
N ARG A 36 0.09 -7.72 14.05
CA ARG A 36 -0.82 -8.66 13.39
C ARG A 36 -1.03 -8.30 11.91
N ILE A 37 -1.15 -7.01 11.57
CA ILE A 37 -1.22 -6.55 10.17
C ILE A 37 0.03 -6.96 9.40
N LYS A 38 1.23 -6.77 9.97
CA LYS A 38 2.47 -7.19 9.31
C LYS A 38 2.48 -8.69 9.01
N ARG A 39 2.08 -9.52 9.97
CA ARG A 39 1.96 -10.97 9.77
C ARG A 39 0.89 -11.35 8.75
N TYR A 40 -0.22 -10.61 8.71
CA TYR A 40 -1.26 -10.80 7.69
C TYR A 40 -0.73 -10.47 6.30
N ILE A 41 0.06 -9.40 6.16
CA ILE A 41 0.73 -9.06 4.90
C ILE A 41 1.69 -10.17 4.50
N ASP A 42 2.47 -10.72 5.44
CA ASP A 42 3.41 -11.82 5.18
C ASP A 42 2.74 -13.08 4.59
N THR A 43 1.42 -13.25 4.74
CA THR A 43 0.69 -14.37 4.13
C THR A 43 0.23 -14.11 2.70
N LYS A 44 0.47 -12.92 2.15
CA LYS A 44 0.05 -12.52 0.80
C LYS A 44 1.12 -12.84 -0.24
N PRO A 45 0.74 -13.18 -1.48
CA PRO A 45 1.72 -13.44 -2.54
C PRO A 45 2.59 -12.21 -2.85
N ASN A 46 2.04 -10.99 -2.75
CA ASN A 46 2.74 -9.73 -3.03
C ASN A 46 3.37 -9.07 -1.78
N HIS A 47 3.57 -9.82 -0.69
CA HIS A 47 3.93 -9.27 0.63
C HIS A 47 5.13 -8.32 0.62
N GLU A 48 6.19 -8.62 -0.13
CA GLU A 48 7.37 -7.74 -0.24
C GLU A 48 7.02 -6.37 -0.82
N ARG A 49 6.22 -6.34 -1.90
CA ARG A 49 5.77 -5.10 -2.54
C ARG A 49 4.80 -4.34 -1.63
N ILE A 50 3.92 -5.03 -0.93
CA ILE A 50 3.00 -4.42 0.04
C ILE A 50 3.81 -3.75 1.16
N HIS A 51 4.80 -4.44 1.74
CA HIS A 51 5.69 -3.86 2.76
C HIS A 51 6.46 -2.64 2.25
N TYR A 52 6.90 -2.67 0.99
CA TYR A 52 7.55 -1.54 0.35
C TYR A 52 6.64 -0.32 0.34
N TYR A 53 5.38 -0.49 -0.04
CA TYR A 53 4.41 0.60 -0.17
C TYR A 53 3.83 1.15 1.12
N LEU A 54 3.89 0.39 2.22
CA LEU A 54 3.64 0.97 3.55
C LEU A 54 4.68 2.02 3.96
N LYS A 55 5.82 2.10 3.26
CA LYS A 55 6.96 2.96 3.61
C LYS A 55 7.35 3.94 2.52
N ASN A 56 6.94 3.70 1.28
CA ASN A 56 7.38 4.45 0.10
C ASN A 56 6.17 4.87 -0.75
N PRO A 57 6.24 6.03 -1.42
CA PRO A 57 5.16 6.45 -2.30
C PRO A 57 5.03 5.52 -3.52
N PRO A 58 3.84 5.51 -4.15
CA PRO A 58 3.57 4.73 -5.35
C PRO A 58 4.39 5.18 -6.56
N TYR A 59 4.42 4.35 -7.60
CA TYR A 59 4.93 4.73 -8.91
C TYR A 59 4.24 6.00 -9.41
N LYS A 60 5.02 6.94 -9.97
CA LYS A 60 4.51 8.16 -10.57
C LYS A 60 4.51 8.00 -12.09
N PHE A 61 3.35 8.13 -12.72
CA PHE A 61 3.24 8.16 -14.17
C PHE A 61 4.06 9.31 -14.76
N THR A 62 4.76 9.02 -15.85
CA THR A 62 5.61 9.97 -16.55
C THR A 62 5.14 10.15 -18.00
N TRP A 63 5.74 11.11 -18.71
CA TRP A 63 5.57 11.23 -20.15
C TRP A 63 6.51 10.24 -20.84
N ALA A 64 5.97 9.47 -21.78
CA ALA A 64 6.71 8.48 -22.55
C ALA A 64 6.60 8.78 -24.04
N ASP A 65 7.68 8.50 -24.77
CA ASP A 65 7.74 8.62 -26.22
C ASP A 65 7.52 7.26 -26.86
N LYS A 66 6.75 7.21 -27.95
CA LYS A 66 6.58 6.02 -28.77
C LYS A 66 6.77 6.35 -30.24
N GLU A 67 7.48 5.47 -30.94
CA GLU A 67 7.57 5.54 -32.40
C GLU A 67 6.33 4.94 -33.05
N VAL A 68 5.71 5.72 -33.93
CA VAL A 68 4.52 5.34 -34.69
C VAL A 68 4.81 5.56 -36.18
N PRO A 69 4.49 4.61 -37.08
CA PRO A 69 4.65 4.81 -38.52
C PRO A 69 3.80 5.97 -39.03
N ILE A 70 4.35 6.81 -39.92
CA ILE A 70 3.64 7.97 -40.48
C ILE A 70 2.47 7.53 -41.38
N SER A 71 2.56 6.35 -41.98
CA SER A 71 1.47 5.67 -42.69
C SER A 71 1.66 4.15 -42.62
N GLU A 72 0.58 3.38 -42.83
CA GLU A 72 0.68 1.92 -42.90
C GLU A 72 1.70 1.48 -43.97
N GLY A 73 2.66 0.63 -43.56
CA GLY A 73 3.73 0.10 -44.41
C GLY A 73 4.94 1.03 -44.63
N SER A 74 4.96 2.24 -44.08
CA SER A 74 6.10 3.16 -44.19
C SER A 74 7.25 2.76 -43.26
N SER A 75 8.50 2.87 -43.74
CA SER A 75 9.71 2.76 -42.92
C SER A 75 10.03 4.04 -42.14
N VAL A 76 9.28 5.12 -42.39
CA VAL A 76 9.45 6.40 -41.68
C VAL A 76 8.53 6.40 -40.47
N THR A 77 9.11 6.62 -39.28
CA THR A 77 8.41 6.73 -38.00
C THR A 77 8.41 8.18 -37.49
N THR A 78 7.35 8.56 -36.79
CA THR A 78 7.26 9.80 -36.00
C THR A 78 7.23 9.43 -34.51
N THR A 79 7.83 10.27 -33.69
CA THR A 79 7.77 10.15 -32.23
C THR A 79 6.52 10.86 -31.71
N GLU A 80 5.61 10.12 -31.09
CA GLU A 80 4.47 10.66 -30.35
C GLU A 80 4.73 10.56 -28.84
N THR A 81 4.63 11.69 -28.14
CA THR A 81 4.71 11.74 -26.68
C THR A 81 3.31 11.55 -26.09
N TYR A 82 3.17 10.65 -25.12
CA TYR A 82 1.91 10.37 -24.44
C TYR A 82 2.11 10.26 -22.93
N MET A 83 1.05 10.54 -22.17
CA MET A 83 1.06 10.32 -20.73
C MET A 83 0.89 8.83 -20.43
N GLU A 84 1.79 8.27 -19.60
CA GLU A 84 1.64 6.91 -19.12
C GLU A 84 0.31 6.73 -18.39
N ASN A 85 -0.29 5.55 -18.58
CA ASN A 85 -1.48 5.14 -17.87
C ASN A 85 -1.43 3.63 -17.66
N TYR A 86 -2.34 3.09 -16.86
CA TYR A 86 -2.38 1.66 -16.54
C TYR A 86 -2.32 0.74 -17.77
N LYS A 87 -2.96 1.11 -18.89
CA LYS A 87 -2.99 0.29 -20.11
C LYS A 87 -1.68 0.34 -20.89
N ASN A 88 -0.89 1.38 -20.73
CA ASN A 88 0.29 1.62 -21.55
C ASN A 88 1.62 1.35 -20.82
N VAL A 89 1.60 1.22 -19.49
CA VAL A 89 2.79 0.85 -18.70
C VAL A 89 3.10 -0.65 -18.79
N SER A 90 4.34 -1.00 -18.44
CA SER A 90 4.83 -2.38 -18.40
C SER A 90 4.06 -3.23 -17.38
N GLN A 91 4.12 -4.55 -17.52
CA GLN A 91 3.45 -5.46 -16.59
C GLN A 91 4.00 -5.34 -15.16
N ASP A 92 5.30 -5.12 -15.00
CA ASP A 92 5.92 -4.92 -13.68
C ASP A 92 5.37 -3.67 -12.96
N ILE A 93 5.15 -2.57 -13.68
CA ILE A 93 4.53 -1.36 -13.13
C ILE A 93 3.08 -1.65 -12.73
N ARG A 94 2.32 -2.39 -13.55
CA ARG A 94 0.95 -2.80 -13.18
C ARG A 94 0.93 -3.65 -11.91
N ASP A 95 1.85 -4.60 -11.79
CA ASP A 95 1.98 -5.44 -10.61
C ASP A 95 2.35 -4.60 -9.37
N GLN A 96 3.19 -3.57 -9.56
CA GLN A 96 3.46 -2.55 -8.54
C GLN A 96 2.17 -1.80 -8.15
N LEU A 97 1.39 -1.31 -9.10
CA LEU A 97 0.15 -0.57 -8.82
C LEU A 97 -0.90 -1.46 -8.13
N ASN A 98 -0.97 -2.73 -8.50
CA ASN A 98 -1.87 -3.70 -7.87
C ASN A 98 -1.46 -3.98 -6.41
N ALA A 99 -0.15 -4.09 -6.13
CA ALA A 99 0.33 -4.25 -4.75
C ALA A 99 0.07 -3.00 -3.88
N GLU A 100 0.17 -1.79 -4.45
CA GLU A 100 -0.24 -0.55 -3.78
C GLU A 100 -1.74 -0.57 -3.44
N ALA A 101 -2.60 -0.93 -4.40
CA ALA A 101 -4.03 -1.02 -4.18
C ALA A 101 -4.37 -2.07 -3.10
N GLU A 102 -3.67 -3.20 -3.10
CA GLU A 102 -3.79 -4.23 -2.07
C GLU A 102 -3.36 -3.70 -0.69
N ALA A 103 -2.29 -2.91 -0.61
CA ALA A 103 -1.85 -2.26 0.63
C ALA A 103 -2.91 -1.30 1.17
N VAL A 104 -3.48 -0.43 0.32
CA VAL A 104 -4.60 0.46 0.67
C VAL A 104 -5.78 -0.34 1.21
N GLN A 105 -6.17 -1.41 0.51
CA GLN A 105 -7.29 -2.25 0.93
C GLN A 105 -7.05 -2.91 2.29
N ILE A 106 -5.84 -3.42 2.55
CA ILE A 106 -5.46 -4.03 3.83
C ILE A 106 -5.56 -3.00 4.96
N ILE A 107 -5.11 -1.77 4.73
CA ILE A 107 -5.23 -0.68 5.71
C ILE A 107 -6.71 -0.40 5.99
N LEU A 108 -7.51 -0.11 4.96
CA LEU A 108 -8.92 0.28 5.11
C LEU A 108 -9.77 -0.80 5.77
N THR A 109 -9.50 -2.07 5.49
CA THR A 109 -10.24 -3.19 6.08
C THR A 109 -9.75 -3.56 7.49
N GLY A 110 -8.55 -3.11 7.87
CA GLY A 110 -7.94 -3.32 9.17
C GLY A 110 -8.18 -2.20 10.18
N ILE A 111 -8.92 -1.15 9.83
CA ILE A 111 -9.22 -0.01 10.71
C ILE A 111 -10.73 0.16 10.96
N ASP A 112 -11.06 0.71 12.11
CA ASP A 112 -12.43 1.07 12.46
C ASP A 112 -12.85 2.38 11.78
N ASN A 113 -14.17 2.59 11.67
CA ASN A 113 -14.78 3.72 10.94
C ASN A 113 -14.36 5.11 11.49
N ASP A 114 -14.01 5.20 12.77
CA ASP A 114 -13.53 6.42 13.42
C ASP A 114 -12.17 6.88 12.87
N ILE A 115 -11.32 5.93 12.48
CA ILE A 115 -10.02 6.17 11.86
C ILE A 115 -10.17 6.34 10.35
N TYR A 116 -11.13 5.63 9.73
CA TYR A 116 -11.38 5.66 8.28
C TYR A 116 -11.43 7.08 7.75
N SER A 117 -12.26 7.95 8.35
CA SER A 117 -12.44 9.33 7.86
C SER A 117 -11.15 10.16 7.86
N ILE A 118 -10.17 9.82 8.71
CA ILE A 118 -8.89 10.52 8.79
C ILE A 118 -7.93 10.00 7.73
N VAL A 119 -7.92 8.68 7.49
CA VAL A 119 -7.01 8.07 6.52
C VAL A 119 -7.50 8.15 5.07
N ASP A 120 -8.82 8.28 4.84
CA ASP A 120 -9.41 8.35 3.49
C ASP A 120 -8.96 9.60 2.71
N ALA A 121 -8.52 10.65 3.42
CA ALA A 121 -7.92 11.83 2.83
C ALA A 121 -6.47 11.61 2.34
N CYS A 122 -5.83 10.49 2.71
CA CYS A 122 -4.46 10.22 2.33
C CYS A 122 -4.39 9.61 0.91
N PRO A 123 -3.46 10.09 0.05
CA PRO A 123 -3.46 9.74 -1.37
C PRO A 123 -2.90 8.33 -1.68
N ASN A 124 -2.26 7.66 -0.72
CA ASN A 124 -1.61 6.35 -0.92
C ASN A 124 -1.40 5.61 0.40
N ALA A 125 -1.07 4.32 0.33
CA ALA A 125 -0.89 3.44 1.47
C ALA A 125 0.18 3.91 2.45
N CYS A 126 1.28 4.49 1.96
CA CYS A 126 2.36 5.03 2.78
C CYS A 126 1.85 6.18 3.67
N GLU A 127 1.13 7.14 3.11
CA GLU A 127 0.57 8.26 3.86
C GLU A 127 -0.55 7.81 4.81
N MET A 128 -1.39 6.87 4.39
CA MET A 128 -2.40 6.26 5.28
C MET A 128 -1.74 5.57 6.48
N TRP A 129 -0.68 4.79 6.25
CA TRP A 129 0.05 4.11 7.30
C TRP A 129 0.64 5.12 8.31
N LYS A 130 1.34 6.14 7.81
CA LYS A 130 1.89 7.23 8.64
C LYS A 130 0.81 7.94 9.44
N ALA A 131 -0.35 8.24 8.85
CA ALA A 131 -1.47 8.86 9.55
C ALA A 131 -1.97 8.00 10.71
N ILE A 132 -2.04 6.68 10.55
CA ILE A 132 -2.39 5.76 11.63
C ILE A 132 -1.32 5.74 12.73
N GLU A 133 -0.03 5.70 12.36
CA GLU A 133 1.06 5.74 13.37
C GLU A 133 0.98 7.03 14.20
N ARG A 134 0.75 8.16 13.51
CA ARG A 134 0.55 9.50 14.07
C ARG A 134 -0.63 9.56 15.05
N LEU A 135 -1.80 9.06 14.65
CA LEU A 135 -2.99 9.02 15.50
C LEU A 135 -2.79 8.20 16.78
N LYS A 136 -2.03 7.10 16.71
CA LYS A 136 -1.86 6.18 17.84
C LYS A 136 -0.67 6.49 18.72
N GLN A 137 0.24 7.36 18.29
CA GLN A 137 1.34 7.88 19.12
C GLN A 137 0.93 9.01 20.08
N GLY A 138 -0.30 9.53 19.96
CA GLY A 138 -0.80 10.63 20.79
C GLY A 138 -0.40 12.00 20.22
N GLU A 139 -1.37 12.90 20.17
CA GLU A 139 -1.28 14.28 19.68
C GLU A 139 -0.04 15.03 20.18
N SER A 140 0.90 15.26 19.27
CA SER A 140 1.54 16.57 19.09
C SER A 140 1.84 16.76 17.60
N ILE A 141 0.86 16.51 16.74
CA ILE A 141 0.96 16.90 15.34
C ILE A 141 0.44 18.32 15.26
N ASN A 142 1.37 19.25 15.18
CA ASN A 142 1.10 20.63 14.82
C ASN A 142 0.33 20.62 13.48
N VAL A 143 -0.82 21.28 13.47
CA VAL A 143 -1.70 21.43 12.29
C VAL A 143 -0.93 21.97 11.06
N GLN A 144 0.22 22.62 11.27
CA GLN A 144 1.11 23.11 10.22
C GLN A 144 1.78 21.99 9.38
N ASP A 145 1.95 20.76 9.90
CA ASP A 145 2.60 19.66 9.15
C ASP A 145 1.69 19.01 8.09
N LEU A 146 0.37 19.23 8.16
CA LEU A 146 -0.61 18.79 7.15
C LEU A 146 -0.74 19.81 6.00
N GLU A 147 -0.57 21.10 6.28
CA GLU A 147 -0.69 22.16 5.27
C GLU A 147 0.53 22.25 4.35
N THR A 148 1.74 21.91 4.82
CA THR A 148 2.97 22.01 4.01
C THR A 148 3.17 20.86 3.01
N ASN A 149 2.33 19.82 3.02
CA ASN A 149 2.43 18.68 2.09
C ASN A 149 1.33 18.69 1.00
N LEU A 150 0.54 19.76 0.91
CA LEU A 150 -0.56 19.92 -0.06
C LEU A 150 -0.31 21.03 -1.11
N TYR A 151 0.90 21.61 -1.17
CA TYR A 151 1.32 22.55 -2.22
C TYR A 151 2.60 22.09 -2.92
#